data_AF-F5S6P8-F1
#
_entry.id   AF-F5S6P8-F1
#
_cell.length_a   1.000
_cell.length_b   1.000
_cell.length_c   1.000
_cell.angle_alpha   90.00
_cell.angle_beta   90.00
_cell.angle_gamma   90.00
#
_symmetry.space_group_name_H-M   'P 1'
#
loop_
_entity.id
_entity.type
_entity.pdbx_description
1 polymer ?
#
loop_
_entity_poly.entity_id
_entity_poly.type
_entity_poly.pdbx_seq_one_letter_code
_entity_poly.pdbx_strand_id
1 'polypeptide(L)'
;MLDSDATVIVYHTEIALGSGTELTLKTCISQRKPYLLLDSSVLLPEIAGKHIAEFVQRHRTSVLNVGGSRGSVVPTIELFTEKAVLSAIQYLREM
;
A
#
# COMPACT_ATOMS: atom_id res chain seq x y z
N MET A 1 10.01 -3.99 -5.94
CA MET A 1 8.76 -4.23 -6.72
C MET A 1 8.85 -5.44 -7.63
N LEU A 2 9.93 -5.70 -8.37
CA LEU A 2 10.00 -6.89 -9.24
C LEU A 2 10.00 -8.20 -8.43
N ASP A 3 10.60 -8.20 -7.24
CA ASP A 3 10.76 -9.40 -6.39
C ASP A 3 9.65 -9.60 -5.34
N SER A 4 8.44 -9.10 -5.59
CA SER A 4 7.30 -9.32 -4.70
C SER A 4 6.11 -9.96 -5.45
N ASP A 5 5.08 -10.41 -4.75
CA ASP A 5 3.90 -10.98 -5.43
C ASP A 5 2.85 -9.89 -5.71
N ALA A 6 2.77 -8.89 -4.83
CA ALA A 6 1.84 -7.77 -4.95
C ALA A 6 2.43 -6.47 -4.38
N THR A 7 1.73 -5.35 -4.57
CA THR A 7 2.16 -4.04 -4.06
C THR A 7 1.02 -3.22 -3.46
N VAL A 8 1.18 -2.77 -2.22
CA VAL A 8 0.35 -1.72 -1.63
C VAL A 8 0.99 -0.37 -1.90
N ILE A 9 0.21 0.58 -2.39
CA ILE A 9 0.62 1.93 -2.70
C ILE A 9 -0.18 2.90 -1.84
N VAL A 10 0.50 3.57 -0.89
CA VAL A 10 -0.10 4.58 -0.01
C VAL A 10 0.18 5.97 -0.58
N TYR A 11 -0.89 6.70 -0.88
CA TYR A 11 -0.82 8.08 -1.36
C TYR A 11 -1.66 9.00 -0.49
N HIS A 12 -1.66 10.30 -0.78
CA HIS A 12 -2.43 11.30 -0.05
C HIS A 12 -3.13 12.19 -1.06
N THR A 13 -4.46 12.14 -1.07
CA THR A 13 -5.39 12.84 -1.98
C THR A 13 -5.23 12.49 -3.46
N GLU A 14 -4.02 12.62 -4.01
CA GLU A 14 -3.70 12.34 -5.41
C GLU A 14 -2.29 11.77 -5.55
N ILE A 15 -2.03 11.12 -6.69
CA ILE A 15 -0.69 10.68 -7.08
C ILE A 15 -0.08 11.74 -7.98
N ALA A 16 0.94 12.43 -7.49
CA ALA A 16 1.62 13.49 -8.24
C ALA A 16 2.27 12.97 -9.54
N LEU A 17 2.10 13.71 -10.63
CA LEU A 17 2.71 13.42 -11.93
C LEU A 17 4.25 13.44 -11.84
N GLY A 18 4.91 12.48 -12.47
CA GLY A 18 6.37 12.33 -12.44
C GLY A 18 6.94 11.84 -11.11
N SER A 19 6.10 11.51 -10.13
CA SER A 19 6.54 10.98 -8.84
C SER A 19 6.99 9.51 -8.93
N GLY A 20 7.79 9.09 -7.95
CA GLY A 20 8.13 7.67 -7.79
C GLY A 20 6.89 6.80 -7.52
N THR A 21 5.84 7.37 -6.92
CA THR A 21 4.55 6.70 -6.68
C THR A 21 3.79 6.46 -7.98
N GLU A 22 3.81 7.43 -8.90
CA GLU A 22 3.23 7.25 -10.25
C GLU A 22 4.00 6.19 -11.03
N LEU A 23 5.33 6.22 -11.01
CA LEU A 23 6.17 5.20 -11.64
C LEU A 23 5.89 3.80 -11.08
N THR A 24 5.71 3.70 -9.76
CA THR A 24 5.34 2.48 -9.04
C THR A 24 4.02 1.93 -9.59
N LEU A 25 2.95 2.74 -9.65
CA LEU A 25 1.67 2.33 -10.20
C LEU A 25 1.76 1.89 -11.67
N LYS A 26 2.43 2.69 -12.51
CA LYS A 26 2.66 2.36 -13.94
C LYS A 26 3.37 1.02 -14.10
N THR A 27 4.34 0.73 -13.23
CA THR A 27 5.08 -0.54 -13.25
C THR A 27 4.20 -1.71 -12.84
N CYS A 28 3.37 -1.58 -11.81
CA CYS A 28 2.41 -2.63 -11.45
C CYS A 28 1.46 -2.94 -12.62
N ILE A 29 0.93 -1.91 -13.28
CA ILE A 29 0.02 -2.06 -14.43
C ILE A 29 0.73 -2.76 -15.60
N SER A 30 1.92 -2.30 -16.00
CA SER A 30 2.63 -2.86 -17.15
C SER A 30 3.05 -4.32 -16.95
N GLN A 31 3.37 -4.70 -15.71
CA GLN A 31 3.74 -6.06 -15.33
C GLN A 31 2.52 -6.95 -14.98
N ARG A 32 1.29 -6.44 -15.12
CA ARG A 32 0.04 -7.13 -14.71
C ARG A 32 0.09 -7.65 -13.28
N LYS A 33 0.75 -6.90 -12.40
CA LYS A 33 0.96 -7.28 -11.01
C LYS A 33 -0.17 -6.73 -10.13
N PRO A 34 -0.73 -7.54 -9.21
CA PRO A 34 -1.74 -7.06 -8.29
C PRO A 34 -1.24 -5.86 -7.48
N TYR A 35 -2.08 -4.83 -7.38
CA TYR A 35 -1.81 -3.66 -6.55
C TYR A 35 -3.05 -3.21 -5.78
N LEU A 36 -2.82 -2.59 -4.62
CA LEU A 36 -3.86 -1.96 -3.80
C LEU A 36 -3.49 -0.49 -3.59
N LEU A 37 -4.42 0.41 -3.90
CA LEU A 37 -4.28 1.85 -3.68
C LEU A 37 -4.97 2.24 -2.37
N LEU A 38 -4.25 2.93 -1.49
CA LEU A 38 -4.76 3.43 -0.21
C LEU A 38 -4.55 4.94 -0.12
N ASP A 39 -5.64 5.69 -0.01
CA ASP A 39 -5.58 7.12 0.22
C ASP A 39 -5.59 7.42 1.72
N SER A 40 -4.43 7.85 2.22
CA SER A 40 -4.22 8.23 3.61
C SER A 40 -5.00 9.47 4.06
N SER A 41 -5.56 10.24 3.13
CA SER A 41 -6.36 11.44 3.45
C SER A 41 -7.80 11.10 3.88
N VAL A 42 -8.30 9.92 3.49
CA VAL A 42 -9.70 9.52 3.73
C VAL A 42 -9.82 8.24 4.55
N LEU A 43 -8.79 7.39 4.57
CA LEU A 43 -8.81 6.15 5.33
C LEU A 43 -8.30 6.36 6.76
N LEU A 44 -8.88 5.60 7.68
CA LEU A 44 -8.24 5.32 8.97
C LEU A 44 -7.24 4.17 8.81
N PRO A 45 -6.10 4.17 9.53
CA PRO A 45 -5.10 3.10 9.43
C PRO A 45 -5.66 1.70 9.66
N GLU A 46 -6.62 1.53 10.56
CA GLU A 46 -7.21 0.23 10.91
C GLU A 46 -8.04 -0.32 9.74
N ILE A 47 -8.77 0.56 9.05
CA ILE A 47 -9.53 0.21 7.85
C ILE A 47 -8.59 -0.14 6.70
N ALA A 48 -7.52 0.65 6.54
CA ALA A 48 -6.46 0.36 5.59
C ALA A 48 -5.81 -1.02 5.88
N GLY A 49 -5.54 -1.32 7.15
CA GLY A 49 -5.00 -2.61 7.58
C GLY A 49 -5.89 -3.79 7.21
N LYS A 50 -7.20 -3.67 7.44
CA LYS A 50 -8.19 -4.68 6.99
C LYS A 50 -8.12 -4.90 5.49
N HIS A 51 -8.11 -3.83 4.69
CA HIS A 51 -8.01 -3.94 3.23
C HIS A 51 -6.70 -4.58 2.76
N ILE A 52 -5.58 -4.29 3.44
CA ILE A 52 -4.29 -4.95 3.16
C ILE A 52 -4.39 -6.45 3.44
N ALA A 53 -4.96 -6.86 4.58
CA ALA A 53 -5.11 -8.28 4.93
C ALA A 53 -6.00 -9.03 3.93
N GLU A 54 -7.16 -8.46 3.58
CA GLU A 54 -8.06 -9.01 2.57
C GLU A 54 -7.38 -9.12 1.19
N PHE A 55 -6.59 -8.12 0.81
CA PHE A 55 -5.84 -8.11 -0.44
C PHE A 55 -4.76 -9.19 -0.47
N VAL A 56 -3.99 -9.34 0.63
CA VAL A 56 -2.98 -10.39 0.77
C VAL A 56 -3.59 -11.76 0.60
N GLN A 57 -4.73 -12.04 1.25
CA GLN A 57 -5.41 -13.33 1.12
C GLN A 57 -5.97 -13.57 -0.27
N ARG A 58 -6.67 -12.57 -0.84
CA ARG A 58 -7.28 -12.66 -2.18
C ARG A 58 -6.27 -13.02 -3.25
N HIS A 59 -5.06 -12.47 -3.15
CA HIS A 59 -3.99 -12.68 -4.13
C HIS A 59 -2.95 -13.72 -3.71
N ARG A 60 -3.12 -14.38 -2.55
CA ARG A 60 -2.16 -15.36 -1.99
C ARG A 60 -0.72 -14.81 -1.93
N THR A 61 -0.61 -13.55 -1.53
CA THR A 61 0.66 -12.82 -1.49
C THR A 61 1.54 -13.35 -0.36
N SER A 62 2.74 -13.83 -0.69
CA SER A 62 3.77 -14.22 0.29
C SER A 62 4.74 -13.08 0.58
N VAL A 63 5.11 -12.32 -0.46
CA VAL A 63 5.96 -11.13 -0.36
C VAL A 63 5.18 -9.89 -0.80
N LEU A 64 4.92 -8.99 0.13
CA LEU A 64 4.19 -7.73 -0.12
C LEU A 64 5.16 -6.55 -0.18
N ASN A 65 5.17 -5.81 -1.29
CA ASN A 65 5.87 -4.53 -1.37
C ASN A 65 4.93 -3.43 -0.86
N VAL A 66 5.41 -2.55 0.03
CA VAL A 66 4.67 -1.35 0.46
C VAL A 66 5.47 -0.13 0.02
N GLY A 67 4.85 0.73 -0.78
CA GLY A 67 5.47 1.96 -1.29
C GLY A 67 4.47 3.10 -1.31
N GLY A 68 4.92 4.32 -1.62
CA GLY A 68 4.03 5.47 -1.55
C GLY A 68 4.72 6.81 -1.67
N SER A 69 3.99 7.87 -1.30
CA SER A 69 4.52 9.22 -1.16
C SER A 69 5.68 9.26 -0.15
N ARG A 70 6.67 10.13 -0.38
CA ARG A 70 7.77 10.33 0.58
C ARG A 70 7.26 11.11 1.79
N GLY A 71 7.76 10.77 2.99
CA GLY A 71 7.46 11.51 4.22
C GLY A 71 7.85 12.99 4.16
N SER A 72 8.89 13.33 3.39
CA SER A 72 9.27 14.73 3.12
C SER A 72 8.23 15.52 2.32
N VAL A 73 7.32 14.84 1.61
CA VAL A 73 6.21 15.46 0.85
C VAL A 73 4.91 15.41 1.66
N VAL A 74 4.65 14.30 2.34
CA VAL A 74 3.48 14.10 3.20
C VAL A 74 3.96 13.65 4.59
N PRO A 75 4.16 14.58 5.54
CA PRO A 75 4.79 14.28 6.84
C PRO A 75 4.10 13.18 7.65
N THR A 76 2.80 12.98 7.49
CA THR A 76 2.01 11.99 8.23
C THR A 76 1.99 10.60 7.59
N ILE A 77 2.50 10.44 6.37
CA ILE A 77 2.35 9.21 5.57
C ILE A 77 3.06 8.02 6.22
N GLU A 78 4.18 8.26 6.90
CA GLU A 78 4.99 7.22 7.53
C GLU A 78 4.23 6.59 8.70
N LEU A 79 3.74 7.43 9.64
CA LEU A 79 2.94 6.97 10.78
C LEU A 79 1.64 6.29 10.34
N PHE A 80 0.97 6.81 9.30
CA PHE A 80 -0.20 6.17 8.73
C PHE A 80 0.13 4.76 8.21
N THR A 81 1.21 4.65 7.42
CA THR A 81 1.62 3.39 6.79
C THR A 81 2.02 2.36 7.84
N GLU A 82 2.79 2.76 8.86
CA GLU A 82 3.18 1.90 9.96
C GLU A 82 1.95 1.31 10.67
N LYS A 83 1.00 2.15 11.06
CA LYS A 83 -0.24 1.71 11.73
C LYS A 83 -1.08 0.80 10.86
N ALA A 84 -1.20 1.11 9.57
CA ALA A 84 -1.95 0.27 8.63
C ALA A 84 -1.32 -1.12 8.47
N VAL A 85 0.01 -1.19 8.36
CA VAL A 85 0.73 -2.46 8.25
C VAL A 85 0.63 -3.27 9.54
N LEU A 86 0.79 -2.64 10.71
CA LEU A 86 0.62 -3.31 12.00
C LEU A 86 -0.79 -3.88 12.17
N SER A 87 -1.81 -3.10 11.82
CA SER A 87 -3.20 -3.55 11.83
C SER A 87 -3.43 -4.73 10.86
N ALA A 88 -2.85 -4.68 9.65
CA ALA A 88 -2.93 -5.79 8.69
C ALA A 88 -2.31 -7.08 9.23
N ILE A 89 -1.14 -6.99 9.87
CA ILE A 89 -0.47 -8.14 10.50
C ILE A 89 -1.35 -8.73 11.60
N GLN A 90 -2.01 -7.89 12.39
CA GLN A 90 -2.94 -8.36 13.41
C GLN A 90 -4.13 -9.11 12.77
N TYR A 91 -4.79 -8.52 11.77
CA TYR A 91 -5.88 -9.19 11.05
C TYR A 91 -5.45 -10.54 10.48
N LEU A 92 -4.28 -10.62 9.85
CA LEU A 92 -3.78 -11.87 9.27
C LEU A 92 -3.48 -12.97 10.30
N ARG A 93 -3.22 -12.62 11.56
CA ARG A 93 -2.99 -13.58 12.65
C ARG A 93 -4.29 -14.13 13.25
N GLU A 94 -5.38 -13.38 13.11
CA GLU A 94 -6.69 -13.72 13.66
C GLU A 94 -7.56 -14.53 12.66
N MET A 95 -7.07 -14.74 11.43
CA MET A 95 -7.73 -15.48 10.35
C MET A 95 -7.20 -16.91 10.24
#